data_AF-A0A0G1UUM5-F1
#
_entry.id   AF-A0A0G1UUM5-F1
#
_cell.length_a   1.000
_cell.length_b   1.000
_cell.length_c   1.000
_cell.angle_alpha   90.00
_cell.angle_beta   90.00
_cell.angle_gamma   90.00
#
_symmetry.space_group_name_H-M   'P 1'
#
loop_
_entity.id
_entity.type
_entity.pdbx_description
1 polymer ?
#
loop_
_entity_poly.entity_id
_entity_poly.type
_entity_poly.pdbx_seq_one_letter_code
_entity_poly.pdbx_strand_id
1 'polypeptide(L)'
;MLGLDSRQITSAVKTFKPLETRLQPIGTFKGVTFYEDALATIPEATIAALDAFSSGIGTLIAGGHERKQKYSKLAERILSDGISTLILFPDTGRRIEQEITRIASKKNYTPPQVFHAGSMKEAVRLAYKHTPPGKICLLSPAAPSFTLFKDYRDEGGQYRKYIKQLST
;
A
#
# COMPACT_ATOMS: atom_id res chain seq x y z
N MET A 1 13.92 -29.45 16.85
CA MET A 1 14.62 -28.15 16.73
C MET A 1 15.78 -28.32 15.76
N LEU A 2 16.06 -27.34 14.88
CA LEU A 2 16.99 -27.47 13.75
C LEU A 2 18.50 -27.48 14.12
N GLY A 3 18.87 -27.58 15.40
CA GLY A 3 20.27 -27.75 15.84
C GLY A 3 21.21 -26.56 15.58
N LEU A 4 20.69 -25.37 15.31
CA LEU A 4 21.50 -24.17 15.06
C LEU A 4 21.93 -23.49 16.37
N ASP A 5 23.17 -23.04 16.43
CA ASP A 5 23.68 -22.26 17.56
C ASP A 5 23.32 -20.76 17.45
N SER A 6 23.41 -20.06 18.58
CA SER A 6 23.05 -18.64 18.68
C SER A 6 23.90 -17.73 17.78
N ARG A 7 25.14 -18.12 17.45
CA ARG A 7 26.02 -17.35 16.56
C ARG A 7 25.58 -17.49 15.11
N GLN A 8 25.20 -18.69 14.69
CA GLN A 8 24.65 -18.97 13.36
C GLN A 8 23.34 -18.20 13.13
N ILE A 9 22.44 -18.20 14.12
CA ILE A 9 21.19 -17.42 14.07
C ILE A 9 21.49 -15.91 13.97
N THR A 10 22.37 -15.41 14.84
CA THR A 10 22.74 -13.98 14.86
C THR A 10 23.38 -13.54 13.54
N SER A 11 24.27 -14.36 12.97
CA SER A 11 24.91 -14.07 11.69
C SER A 11 23.88 -14.00 10.56
N ALA A 12 22.97 -14.99 10.50
CA ALA A 12 21.93 -15.04 9.48
C ALA A 12 20.99 -13.83 9.55
N VAL A 13 20.59 -13.41 10.76
CA VAL A 13 19.75 -12.21 10.97
C VAL A 13 20.48 -10.93 10.53
N LYS A 14 21.77 -10.80 10.84
CA LYS A 14 22.57 -9.62 10.43
C LYS A 14 22.76 -9.50 8.93
N THR A 15 22.88 -10.62 8.22
CA THR A 15 23.08 -10.64 6.76
C THR A 15 21.79 -10.78 5.97
N PHE A 16 20.65 -10.86 6.63
CA PHE A 16 19.36 -11.04 5.98
C PHE A 16 19.05 -9.81 5.12
N LYS A 17 18.92 -10.03 3.82
CA LYS A 17 18.39 -9.03 2.91
C LYS A 17 16.89 -9.25 2.80
N PRO A 18 16.05 -8.26 3.15
CA PRO A 18 14.62 -8.38 2.93
C PRO A 18 14.35 -8.61 1.45
N LEU A 19 13.24 -9.29 1.16
CA LEU A 19 12.79 -9.48 -0.21
C LEU A 19 12.70 -8.13 -0.92
N GLU A 20 13.15 -8.09 -2.17
CA GLU A 20 12.93 -6.95 -3.06
C GLU A 20 11.45 -6.57 -3.01
N THR A 21 11.16 -5.26 -2.96
CA THR A 21 9.82 -4.65 -2.89
C THR A 21 9.08 -4.66 -1.54
N ARG A 22 9.70 -4.98 -0.40
CA ARG A 22 9.06 -4.73 0.93
C ARG A 22 9.40 -3.33 1.45
N LEU A 23 8.39 -2.46 1.53
CA LEU A 23 8.54 -1.06 1.99
C LEU A 23 9.72 -0.33 1.31
N GLN A 24 9.92 -0.57 0.02
CA GLN A 24 11.06 -0.06 -0.72
C GLN A 24 10.87 1.43 -1.02
N PRO A 25 11.82 2.31 -0.60
CA PRO A 25 11.77 3.72 -0.97
C PRO A 25 12.05 3.88 -2.47
N ILE A 26 11.21 4.67 -3.16
CA ILE A 26 11.39 5.02 -4.57
C ILE A 26 12.08 6.38 -4.69
N GLY A 27 11.67 7.34 -3.87
CA GLY A 27 12.20 8.71 -3.85
C GLY A 27 11.14 9.75 -3.55
N THR A 28 11.57 11.01 -3.46
CA THR A 28 10.70 12.16 -3.24
C THR A 28 10.56 12.97 -4.51
N PHE A 29 9.33 13.20 -4.96
CA PHE A 29 9.02 13.92 -6.19
C PHE A 29 7.88 14.90 -5.93
N LYS A 30 8.05 16.17 -6.32
CA LYS A 30 7.05 17.23 -6.10
C LYS A 30 6.57 17.32 -4.63
N GLY A 31 7.48 17.08 -3.69
CA GLY A 31 7.20 17.11 -2.25
C GLY A 31 6.52 15.84 -1.69
N VAL A 32 6.25 14.82 -2.51
CA VAL A 32 5.65 13.55 -2.06
C VAL A 32 6.71 12.46 -2.05
N THR A 33 6.79 11.69 -0.96
CA THR A 33 7.71 10.55 -0.87
C THR A 33 6.99 9.25 -1.21
N PHE A 34 7.51 8.50 -2.17
CA PHE A 34 6.86 7.29 -2.68
C PHE A 34 7.54 6.02 -2.13
N TYR A 35 6.71 5.09 -1.67
CA TYR A 35 7.12 3.78 -1.17
C TYR A 35 6.33 2.65 -1.85
N GLU A 36 7.01 1.54 -2.08
CA GLU A 36 6.43 0.34 -2.69
C GLU A 36 6.45 -0.84 -1.73
N ASP A 37 5.29 -1.45 -1.55
CA ASP A 37 5.09 -2.73 -0.88
C ASP A 37 4.17 -3.65 -1.71
N ALA A 38 4.53 -3.88 -2.97
CA ALA A 38 3.73 -4.69 -3.90
C ALA A 38 3.57 -6.17 -3.46
N LEU A 39 4.37 -6.63 -2.49
CA LEU A 39 4.22 -7.96 -1.89
C LEU A 39 3.12 -8.04 -0.82
N ALA A 40 2.49 -6.93 -0.46
CA ALA A 40 1.37 -6.89 0.49
C ALA A 40 0.08 -7.42 -0.13
N THR A 41 0.03 -8.72 -0.44
CA THR A 41 -1.12 -9.34 -1.14
C THR A 41 -2.26 -9.77 -0.21
N ILE A 42 -2.20 -9.40 1.08
CA ILE A 42 -3.23 -9.66 2.09
C ILE A 42 -3.44 -8.43 2.99
N PRO A 43 -4.62 -8.23 3.59
CA PRO A 43 -4.90 -7.07 4.44
C PRO A 43 -3.92 -6.89 5.59
N GLU A 44 -3.50 -7.98 6.24
CA GLU A 44 -2.57 -7.96 7.37
C GLU A 44 -1.18 -7.44 7.00
N ALA A 45 -0.73 -7.71 5.77
CA ALA A 45 0.54 -7.19 5.27
C ALA A 45 0.47 -5.68 5.07
N THR A 46 -0.62 -5.17 4.50
CA THR A 46 -0.82 -3.71 4.39
C THR A 46 -0.95 -3.06 5.76
N ILE A 47 -1.63 -3.68 6.73
CA ILE A 47 -1.68 -3.17 8.11
C ILE A 47 -0.26 -3.04 8.68
N ALA A 48 0.56 -4.09 8.56
CA ALA A 48 1.95 -4.06 9.02
C ALA A 48 2.80 -3.00 8.29
N ALA A 49 2.55 -2.78 6.99
CA ALA A 49 3.19 -1.73 6.21
C ALA A 49 2.81 -0.35 6.73
N LEU A 50 1.53 -0.12 7.02
CA LEU A 50 1.08 1.13 7.61
C LEU A 50 1.67 1.33 9.01
N ASP A 51 1.76 0.28 9.84
CA ASP A 51 2.32 0.34 11.20
C ASP A 51 3.81 0.63 11.23
N ALA A 52 4.54 0.25 10.17
CA ALA A 52 5.95 0.58 10.02
C ALA A 52 6.20 2.09 9.86
N PHE A 53 5.18 2.84 9.43
CA PHE A 53 5.23 4.30 9.40
C PHE A 53 4.52 4.86 10.63
N SER A 54 5.26 5.54 11.50
CA SER A 54 4.72 6.14 12.72
C SER A 54 3.65 7.23 12.47
N SER A 55 3.71 7.87 11.32
CA SER A 55 2.70 8.77 10.73
C SER A 55 3.21 9.27 9.38
N GLY A 56 2.35 9.90 8.59
CA GLY A 56 2.76 10.64 7.39
C GLY A 56 2.30 10.05 6.07
N ILE A 57 1.61 8.91 6.07
CA ILE A 57 0.92 8.41 4.89
C ILE A 57 -0.26 9.33 4.57
N GLY A 58 -0.17 10.05 3.46
CA GLY A 58 -1.26 10.87 2.93
C GLY A 58 -2.13 10.09 1.96
N THR A 59 -1.52 9.16 1.22
CA THR A 59 -2.20 8.38 0.19
C THR A 59 -1.82 6.91 0.27
N LEU A 60 -2.82 6.03 0.28
CA LEU A 60 -2.65 4.59 0.10
C LEU A 60 -3.25 4.17 -1.24
N ILE A 61 -2.46 3.46 -2.05
CA ILE A 61 -2.91 2.76 -3.24
C ILE A 61 -3.10 1.28 -2.87
N ALA A 62 -4.33 0.78 -3.01
CA ALA A 62 -4.71 -0.57 -2.63
C ALA A 62 -5.72 -1.18 -3.61
N GLY A 63 -6.04 -2.46 -3.45
CA GLY A 63 -6.97 -3.20 -4.30
C GLY A 63 -6.27 -4.12 -5.30
N GLY A 64 -7.05 -5.00 -5.92
CA GLY A 64 -6.58 -6.03 -6.81
C GLY A 64 -7.57 -7.20 -6.88
N HIS A 65 -7.04 -8.41 -7.01
CA HIS A 65 -7.79 -9.62 -7.25
C HIS A 65 -8.51 -10.16 -6.02
N GLU A 66 -9.72 -10.67 -6.21
CA GLU A 66 -10.56 -11.21 -5.14
C GLU A 66 -10.07 -12.58 -4.63
N ARG A 67 -9.98 -12.73 -3.31
CA ARG A 67 -9.65 -14.00 -2.63
C ARG A 67 -10.47 -14.24 -1.35
N LYS A 68 -11.68 -13.66 -1.27
CA LYS A 68 -12.61 -13.70 -0.13
C LYS A 68 -11.99 -13.21 1.19
N GLN A 69 -11.12 -12.21 1.10
CA GLN A 69 -10.45 -11.62 2.27
C GLN A 69 -11.41 -10.79 3.13
N LYS A 70 -11.04 -10.59 4.39
CA LYS A 70 -11.76 -9.73 5.35
C LYS A 70 -11.05 -8.39 5.48
N TYR A 71 -11.69 -7.31 5.03
CA TYR A 71 -11.10 -5.97 5.03
C TYR A 71 -11.47 -5.09 6.24
N SER A 72 -12.29 -5.59 7.17
CA SER A 72 -12.77 -4.78 8.30
C SER A 72 -11.64 -4.23 9.18
N LYS A 73 -10.62 -5.03 9.50
CA LYS A 73 -9.45 -4.58 10.26
C LYS A 73 -8.61 -3.55 9.50
N LEU A 74 -8.44 -3.75 8.19
CA LEU A 74 -7.72 -2.79 7.34
C LEU A 74 -8.49 -1.47 7.28
N ALA A 75 -9.81 -1.52 7.11
CA ALA A 75 -10.67 -0.35 7.10
C ALA A 75 -10.59 0.44 8.42
N GLU A 76 -10.65 -0.25 9.57
CA GLU A 76 -10.45 0.38 10.89
C GLU A 76 -9.07 1.05 10.98
N ARG A 77 -8.03 0.36 10.53
CA ARG A 77 -6.66 0.84 10.56
C ARG A 77 -6.43 2.05 9.65
N ILE A 78 -7.06 2.09 8.48
CA ILE A 78 -7.01 3.24 7.57
C ILE A 78 -7.69 4.46 8.22
N LEU A 79 -8.87 4.25 8.83
CA LEU A 79 -9.63 5.32 9.47
C LEU A 79 -8.92 5.91 10.69
N SER A 80 -8.15 5.11 11.43
CA SER A 80 -7.40 5.58 12.60
C SER A 80 -6.12 6.36 12.27
N ASP A 81 -5.58 6.20 11.05
CA ASP A 81 -4.23 6.67 10.68
C ASP A 81 -4.22 8.05 9.98
N GLY A 82 -5.41 8.66 9.82
CA GLY A 82 -5.54 9.99 9.22
C GLY A 82 -5.11 10.04 7.74
N ILE A 83 -5.14 8.91 7.03
CA ILE A 83 -4.91 8.83 5.59
C ILE A 83 -5.96 9.71 4.90
N SER A 84 -5.53 10.68 4.09
CA SER A 84 -6.44 11.62 3.42
C SER A 84 -7.01 11.09 2.11
N THR A 85 -6.26 10.21 1.43
CA THR A 85 -6.62 9.74 0.09
C THR A 85 -6.44 8.23 -0.05
N LEU A 86 -7.44 7.58 -0.63
CA LEU A 86 -7.36 6.21 -1.10
C LEU A 86 -7.50 6.16 -2.60
N ILE A 87 -6.63 5.38 -3.24
CA ILE A 87 -6.71 5.09 -4.66
C ILE A 87 -6.85 3.58 -4.79
N LEU A 88 -7.95 3.15 -5.37
CA LEU A 88 -8.41 1.77 -5.30
C LEU A 88 -8.43 1.15 -6.69
N PHE A 89 -7.75 0.00 -6.82
CA PHE A 89 -7.84 -0.84 -8.00
C PHE A 89 -9.03 -1.81 -7.89
N PRO A 90 -9.68 -2.14 -9.02
CA PRO A 90 -10.62 -3.25 -9.06
C PRO A 90 -9.92 -4.58 -8.77
N ASP A 91 -10.61 -5.58 -8.24
CA ASP A 91 -12.01 -5.59 -7.79
C ASP A 91 -12.16 -5.31 -6.29
N THR A 92 -11.16 -5.72 -5.50
CA THR A 92 -11.22 -5.66 -4.04
C THR A 92 -11.24 -4.24 -3.49
N GLY A 93 -10.81 -3.25 -4.27
CA GLY A 93 -10.95 -1.83 -3.95
C GLY A 93 -12.38 -1.46 -3.52
N ARG A 94 -13.39 -1.90 -4.26
CA ARG A 94 -14.80 -1.65 -3.90
C ARG A 94 -15.18 -2.23 -2.54
N ARG A 95 -14.63 -3.39 -2.17
CA ARG A 95 -14.90 -4.01 -0.87
C ARG A 95 -14.21 -3.28 0.27
N ILE A 96 -13.00 -2.80 0.04
CA ILE A 96 -12.27 -1.96 1.00
C ILE A 96 -13.08 -0.68 1.26
N GLU A 97 -13.54 0.00 0.20
CA GLU A 97 -14.38 1.19 0.30
C GLU A 97 -15.69 0.96 1.06
N GLN A 98 -16.36 -0.17 0.78
CA GLN A 98 -17.60 -0.56 1.49
C GLN A 98 -17.35 -0.75 2.99
N GLU A 99 -16.29 -1.44 3.38
CA GLU A 99 -15.95 -1.64 4.79
C GLU A 99 -15.58 -0.33 5.49
N ILE A 100 -14.84 0.55 4.81
CA ILE A 100 -14.52 1.89 5.31
C ILE A 100 -15.79 2.69 5.54
N THR A 101 -16.67 2.78 4.55
CA THR A 101 -17.94 3.49 4.65
C THR A 101 -18.78 2.95 5.81
N ARG A 102 -18.91 1.63 5.92
CA ARG A 102 -19.69 0.97 6.97
C ARG A 102 -19.14 1.29 8.37
N ILE A 103 -17.82 1.24 8.55
CA ILE A 103 -17.18 1.47 9.85
C ILE A 103 -17.17 2.96 10.19
N ALA A 104 -16.89 3.83 9.22
CA ALA A 104 -16.89 5.28 9.39
C ALA A 104 -18.24 5.77 9.90
N SER A 105 -19.35 5.33 9.25
CA SER A 105 -20.71 5.68 9.69
C SER A 105 -21.02 5.15 11.09
N LYS A 106 -20.56 3.95 11.44
CA LYS A 106 -20.82 3.35 12.77
C LYS A 106 -20.05 4.06 13.90
N LYS A 107 -18.82 4.52 13.62
CA LYS A 107 -17.90 5.07 14.63
C LYS A 107 -17.72 6.58 14.53
N ASN A 108 -18.48 7.26 13.66
CA ASN A 108 -18.41 8.70 13.41
C ASN A 108 -17.00 9.18 12.99
N TYR A 109 -16.30 8.38 12.18
CA TYR A 109 -15.04 8.82 11.55
C TYR A 109 -15.32 9.58 10.24
N THR A 110 -14.45 10.53 9.90
CA THR A 110 -14.41 11.11 8.56
C THR A 110 -13.63 10.15 7.64
N PRO A 111 -14.25 9.58 6.59
CA PRO A 111 -13.54 8.70 5.67
C PRO A 111 -12.58 9.50 4.76
N PRO A 112 -11.51 8.85 4.25
CA PRO A 112 -10.65 9.44 3.22
C PRO A 112 -11.40 9.74 1.93
N GLN A 113 -10.85 10.63 1.10
CA GLN A 113 -11.29 10.79 -0.28
C GLN A 113 -10.90 9.54 -1.08
N VAL A 114 -11.88 8.89 -1.72
CA VAL A 114 -11.67 7.67 -2.50
C VAL A 114 -11.65 7.99 -4.00
N PHE A 115 -10.69 7.42 -4.71
CA PHE A 115 -10.62 7.37 -6.16
C PHE A 115 -10.49 5.93 -6.64
N HIS A 116 -11.10 5.61 -7.76
CA HIS A 116 -10.91 4.33 -8.44
C HIS A 116 -10.00 4.54 -9.64
N ALA A 117 -9.02 3.66 -9.82
CA ALA A 117 -8.08 3.71 -10.93
C ALA A 117 -8.16 2.42 -11.76
N GLY A 118 -8.17 2.55 -13.08
CA GLY A 118 -8.15 1.41 -14.01
C GLY A 118 -6.74 1.00 -14.45
N SER A 119 -5.70 1.74 -14.03
CA SER A 119 -4.31 1.47 -14.38
C SER A 119 -3.34 2.10 -13.38
N MET A 120 -2.10 1.58 -13.32
CA MET A 120 -1.06 2.18 -12.48
C MET A 120 -0.71 3.61 -12.91
N LYS A 121 -0.74 3.91 -14.22
CA LYS A 121 -0.52 5.28 -14.72
C LYS A 121 -1.54 6.26 -14.16
N GLU A 122 -2.81 5.87 -14.14
CA GLU A 122 -3.88 6.67 -13.55
C GLU A 122 -3.73 6.81 -12.04
N ALA A 123 -3.42 5.72 -11.34
CA ALA A 123 -3.21 5.74 -9.90
C ALA A 123 -2.07 6.69 -9.49
N VAL A 124 -0.93 6.64 -10.18
CA VAL A 124 0.19 7.55 -9.90
C VAL A 124 -0.17 9.00 -10.22
N ARG A 125 -0.91 9.26 -11.30
CA ARG A 125 -1.40 10.62 -11.62
C ARG A 125 -2.31 11.17 -10.51
N LEU A 126 -3.23 10.35 -10.01
CA LEU A 126 -4.10 10.70 -8.88
C LEU A 126 -3.27 10.94 -7.61
N ALA A 127 -2.28 10.08 -7.34
CA ALA A 127 -1.40 10.24 -6.19
C ALA A 127 -0.64 11.57 -6.23
N TYR A 128 -0.07 11.97 -7.37
CA TYR A 128 0.57 13.28 -7.50
C TYR A 128 -0.39 14.46 -7.25
N LYS A 129 -1.65 14.31 -7.64
CA LYS A 129 -2.65 15.38 -7.52
C LYS A 129 -3.20 15.52 -6.10
N HIS A 130 -3.35 14.40 -5.38
CA HIS A 130 -4.12 14.34 -4.14
C HIS A 130 -3.28 14.03 -2.90
N THR A 131 -2.03 13.56 -3.05
CA THR A 131 -1.14 13.40 -1.89
C THR A 131 -0.62 14.78 -1.44
N PRO A 132 -0.84 15.19 -0.18
CA PRO A 132 -0.32 16.46 0.29
C PRO A 132 1.22 16.52 0.26
N PRO A 133 1.82 17.68 -0.06
CA PRO A 133 3.27 17.86 0.07
C PRO A 133 3.76 17.54 1.50
N GLY A 134 4.93 16.93 1.61
CA GLY A 134 5.50 16.43 2.85
C GLY A 134 4.92 15.09 3.33
N LYS A 135 3.97 14.50 2.60
CA LYS A 135 3.37 13.20 2.93
C LYS A 135 3.88 12.07 2.03
N ILE A 136 3.57 10.85 2.45
CA ILE A 136 3.91 9.61 1.78
C ILE A 136 2.76 9.15 0.90
N CYS A 137 3.09 8.69 -0.30
CA CYS A 137 2.24 7.81 -1.11
C CYS A 137 2.78 6.38 -1.03
N LEU A 138 1.96 5.47 -0.53
CA LEU A 138 2.31 4.06 -0.37
C LEU A 138 1.50 3.21 -1.36
N LEU A 139 2.18 2.39 -2.17
CA LEU A 139 1.56 1.25 -2.85
C LEU A 139 1.62 0.03 -1.92
N SER A 140 0.47 -0.40 -1.40
CA SER A 140 0.36 -1.60 -0.56
C SER A 140 -0.98 -2.28 -0.81
N PRO A 141 -1.05 -3.20 -1.81
CA PRO A 141 -2.30 -3.63 -2.45
C PRO A 141 -3.37 -4.26 -1.54
N ALA A 142 -2.99 -4.86 -0.41
CA ALA A 142 -3.84 -5.70 0.43
C ALA A 142 -4.49 -6.90 -0.28
N ALA A 143 -4.15 -7.13 -1.55
CA ALA A 143 -4.72 -8.13 -2.45
C ALA A 143 -3.71 -8.50 -3.54
N PRO A 144 -3.80 -9.69 -4.17
CA PRO A 144 -2.96 -10.04 -5.31
C PRO A 144 -3.22 -9.13 -6.52
N SER A 145 -2.23 -8.95 -7.39
CA SER A 145 -2.26 -7.93 -8.46
C SER A 145 -2.92 -8.36 -9.78
N PHE A 146 -3.36 -9.63 -9.89
CA PHE A 146 -3.72 -10.30 -11.15
C PHE A 146 -4.91 -9.71 -11.94
N THR A 147 -5.67 -8.79 -11.37
CA THR A 147 -6.77 -8.13 -12.09
C THR A 147 -6.25 -7.16 -13.15
N LEU A 148 -5.19 -6.41 -12.85
CA LEU A 148 -4.65 -5.36 -13.74
C LEU A 148 -3.19 -5.61 -14.16
N PHE A 149 -2.49 -6.50 -13.46
CA PHE A 149 -1.05 -6.69 -13.59
C PHE A 149 -0.71 -8.17 -13.80
N LYS A 150 0.41 -8.42 -14.47
CA LYS A 150 0.87 -9.80 -14.70
C LYS A 150 1.22 -10.51 -13.39
N ASP A 151 1.93 -9.80 -12.52
CA ASP A 151 2.35 -10.24 -11.19
C ASP A 151 2.73 -9.02 -10.34
N TYR A 152 3.21 -9.25 -9.11
CA TYR A 152 3.60 -8.17 -8.20
C TYR A 152 4.84 -7.38 -8.71
N ARG A 153 5.70 -8.01 -9.53
CA ARG A 153 6.89 -7.35 -10.10
C ARG A 153 6.49 -6.39 -11.20
N ASP A 154 5.50 -6.76 -12.01
CA ASP A 154 4.89 -5.88 -13.01
C ASP A 154 4.16 -4.70 -12.35
N GLU A 155 3.34 -4.96 -11.32
CA GLU A 155 2.66 -3.90 -10.56
C GLU A 155 3.65 -2.87 -9.98
N GLY A 156 4.63 -3.35 -9.22
CA GLY A 156 5.68 -2.51 -8.64
C GLY A 156 6.56 -1.82 -9.69
N GLY A 157 6.89 -2.54 -10.77
CA GLY A 157 7.65 -2.02 -11.90
C GLY A 157 6.94 -0.87 -12.60
N GLN A 158 5.63 -0.99 -12.84
CA GLN A 158 4.81 0.07 -13.41
C GLN A 158 4.72 1.26 -12.46
N TYR A 159 4.58 1.03 -11.16
CA TYR A 159 4.53 2.10 -10.17
C TYR A 159 5.81 2.95 -10.20
N ARG A 160 6.98 2.31 -10.10
CA ARG A 160 8.29 2.97 -10.23
C ARG A 160 8.43 3.72 -11.55
N LYS A 161 8.03 3.09 -12.66
CA LYS A 161 8.10 3.68 -14.00
C LYS A 161 7.28 4.96 -14.10
N TYR A 162 6.01 4.92 -13.73
CA TYR A 162 5.11 6.06 -13.88
C TYR A 162 5.41 7.20 -12.92
N ILE A 163 5.94 6.90 -11.72
CA ILE A 163 6.44 7.94 -10.80
C ILE A 163 7.53 8.76 -11.48
N LYS A 164 8.54 8.10 -12.07
CA LYS A 164 9.66 8.76 -12.74
C LYS A 164 9.26 9.51 -14.01
N GLN A 165 8.26 9.01 -14.74
CA GLN A 165 7.77 9.67 -15.95
C GLN A 165 7.02 10.99 -15.65
N LEU A 166 6.27 11.05 -14.56
CA LEU A 166 5.48 12.24 -14.18
C LEU A 166 6.25 13.24 -13.30
N SER A 167 7.46 12.87 -12.86
CA SER A 167 8.37 13.76 -12.14
C SER A 167 9.24 14.62 -13.06
N THR A 168 9.34 14.24 -14.34
CA THR A 168 9.99 15.04 -15.38
C THR A 168 9.03 16.11 -15.89
#